data_AF-A0AAX0KNH3-F1
#
_entry.id   AF-A0AAX0KNH3-F1
#
_cell.length_a   1.000
_cell.length_b   1.000
_cell.length_c   1.000
_cell.angle_alpha   90.00
_cell.angle_beta   90.00
_cell.angle_gamma   90.00
#
_symmetry.space_group_name_H-M   'P 1'
#
loop_
_entity.id
_entity.type
_entity.pdbx_description
1 polymer ?
#
loop_
_entity_poly.entity_id
_entity_poly.type
_entity_poly.pdbx_seq_one_letter_code
_entity_poly.pdbx_strand_id
1 'polypeptide(L)'
;MTYPFQNGAGVSQCAALEAACDIFSSGVVAGPNIPMQRFIKRDLGITAREPLSLSMVPGGRLLRAPVLSATARWEAQAAVLRPRLKRLPSLRQINLLPLAPGRARCILFLNAPETVWEEDTPHITCRERQILARAVRGERREQVAFALGLSVSTVDMHLRNLREKFGLRTTNAVVARVVELGLCEEAPLRTGL
;
A
#
# COMPACT_ATOMS: atom_id res chain seq x y z
N MET A 1 -8.41 -18.31 15.37
CA MET A 1 -7.06 -18.74 14.99
C MET A 1 -6.56 -17.80 13.90
N THR A 2 -5.74 -16.82 14.29
CA THR A 2 -5.23 -15.76 13.41
C THR A 2 -3.85 -16.19 12.95
N TYR A 3 -3.69 -16.50 11.66
CA TYR A 3 -2.40 -16.89 11.11
C TYR A 3 -1.59 -15.64 10.74
N PRO A 4 -0.38 -15.45 11.28
CA PRO A 4 0.47 -14.33 10.89
C PRO A 4 1.05 -14.57 9.49
N PHE A 5 0.82 -13.62 8.59
CA PHE A 5 1.42 -13.57 7.26
C PHE A 5 2.92 -13.30 7.41
N GLN A 6 3.75 -14.32 7.18
CA GLN A 6 5.20 -14.16 7.15
C GLN A 6 5.61 -13.48 5.84
N ASN A 7 6.11 -12.25 5.93
CA ASN A 7 6.79 -11.57 4.83
C ASN A 7 8.13 -12.27 4.57
N GLY A 8 8.18 -13.10 3.52
CA GLY A 8 9.42 -13.59 2.96
C GLY A 8 10.19 -12.45 2.30
N ALA A 9 11.37 -12.15 2.82
CA ALA A 9 12.33 -11.25 2.21
C ALA A 9 12.99 -11.90 1.00
N GLY A 10 13.20 -11.09 -0.06
CA GLY A 10 13.99 -11.42 -1.24
C GLY A 10 13.15 -11.74 -2.46
N VAL A 11 13.19 -10.83 -3.45
CA VAL A 11 13.37 -11.07 -4.90
C VAL A 11 12.77 -9.89 -5.69
N SER A 12 13.68 -9.15 -6.33
CA SER A 12 13.58 -8.42 -7.60
C SER A 12 12.53 -7.31 -7.82
N GLN A 13 13.10 -6.13 -8.10
CA GLN A 13 12.55 -4.83 -8.51
C GLN A 13 11.78 -4.80 -9.86
N CYS A 14 11.03 -5.85 -10.21
CA CYS A 14 10.16 -5.85 -11.40
C CYS A 14 8.70 -6.25 -11.11
N ALA A 15 8.30 -6.34 -9.84
CA ALA A 15 6.93 -6.70 -9.48
C ALA A 15 5.97 -5.55 -9.81
N ALA A 16 5.15 -5.74 -10.85
CA ALA A 16 3.82 -5.14 -10.85
C ALA A 16 3.23 -5.40 -9.45
N LEU A 17 2.83 -4.35 -8.73
CA LEU A 17 2.21 -4.46 -7.41
C LEU A 17 0.85 -5.14 -7.55
N GLU A 18 0.84 -6.45 -7.75
CA GLU A 18 -0.37 -7.25 -7.91
C GLU A 18 -1.15 -7.21 -6.60
N ALA A 19 -2.39 -6.71 -6.66
CA ALA A 19 -3.28 -6.69 -5.52
C ALA A 19 -3.77 -8.11 -5.26
N ALA A 20 -3.46 -8.66 -4.08
CA ALA A 20 -3.78 -10.05 -3.75
C ALA A 20 -4.47 -10.17 -2.39
N CYS A 21 -5.37 -11.15 -2.29
CA CYS A 21 -5.99 -11.60 -1.03
C CYS A 21 -6.33 -13.08 -1.12
N ASP A 22 -6.64 -13.70 0.01
CA ASP A 22 -7.20 -15.05 0.04
C ASP A 22 -8.73 -14.98 0.19
N ILE A 23 -9.43 -15.90 -0.49
CA ILE A 23 -10.88 -16.02 -0.50
C ILE A 23 -11.27 -17.43 -0.10
N PHE A 24 -12.23 -17.54 0.83
CA PHE A 24 -12.80 -18.80 1.27
C PHE A 24 -14.08 -19.15 0.52
N SER A 25 -14.49 -20.42 0.56
CA SER A 25 -15.76 -20.89 -0.03
C SER A 25 -16.99 -20.18 0.56
N SER A 26 -16.88 -19.63 1.78
CA SER A 26 -17.90 -18.78 2.42
C SER A 26 -18.02 -17.39 1.79
N GLY A 27 -17.10 -17.01 0.90
CA GLY A 27 -16.98 -15.66 0.34
C GLY A 27 -16.27 -14.66 1.26
N VAL A 28 -15.71 -15.12 2.38
CA VAL A 28 -14.87 -14.29 3.25
C VAL A 28 -13.52 -14.04 2.57
N VAL A 29 -13.09 -12.78 2.61
CA VAL A 29 -11.80 -12.30 2.13
C VAL A 29 -10.88 -12.09 3.32
N ALA A 30 -9.65 -12.60 3.23
CA ALA A 30 -8.65 -12.49 4.28
C ALA A 30 -7.27 -12.11 3.73
N GLY A 31 -6.47 -11.46 4.59
CA GLY A 31 -5.08 -11.10 4.30
C GLY A 31 -4.87 -10.28 3.01
N PRO A 32 -5.64 -9.20 2.76
CA PRO A 32 -5.37 -8.35 1.60
C PRO A 32 -3.99 -7.70 1.76
N ASN A 33 -3.14 -7.80 0.73
CA ASN A 33 -1.86 -7.10 0.69
C ASN A 33 -2.07 -5.58 0.50
N ILE A 34 -1.02 -4.78 0.68
CA ILE A 34 -1.14 -3.30 0.62
C ILE A 34 -1.80 -2.82 -0.69
N PRO A 35 -1.41 -3.29 -1.89
CA PRO A 35 -2.10 -2.90 -3.13
C PRO A 35 -3.59 -3.26 -3.16
N MET A 36 -3.97 -4.41 -2.63
CA MET A 36 -5.37 -4.82 -2.50
C MET A 36 -6.14 -3.93 -1.52
N GLN A 37 -5.56 -3.60 -0.37
CA GLN A 37 -6.18 -2.68 0.59
C GLN A 37 -6.43 -1.30 -0.03
N ARG A 38 -5.45 -0.78 -0.79
CA ARG A 38 -5.61 0.49 -1.53
C ARG A 38 -6.74 0.40 -2.56
N PHE A 39 -6.81 -0.68 -3.34
CA PHE A 39 -7.90 -0.88 -4.31
C PHE A 39 -9.28 -0.93 -3.62
N ILE A 40 -9.39 -1.67 -2.51
CA ILE A 40 -10.65 -1.79 -1.76
C ILE A 40 -11.08 -0.42 -1.20
N LYS A 41 -10.14 0.38 -0.67
CA LYS A 41 -10.44 1.72 -0.16
C LYS A 41 -10.81 2.68 -1.28
N ARG A 42 -10.00 2.75 -2.34
CA ARG A 42 -10.11 3.74 -3.42
C ARG A 42 -11.23 3.43 -4.40
N ASP A 43 -11.23 2.21 -4.97
CA ASP A 43 -12.12 1.85 -6.08
C ASP A 43 -13.45 1.26 -5.58
N LEU A 44 -13.47 0.61 -4.41
CA LEU A 44 -14.71 0.07 -3.82
C LEU A 44 -15.30 0.97 -2.73
N GLY A 45 -14.55 1.96 -2.22
CA GLY A 45 -15.02 2.84 -1.14
C GLY A 45 -15.19 2.12 0.20
N ILE A 46 -14.57 0.94 0.37
CA ILE A 46 -14.76 0.12 1.56
C ILE A 46 -13.57 0.30 2.50
N THR A 47 -13.79 0.96 3.63
CA THR A 47 -12.80 1.06 4.70
C THR A 47 -12.92 -0.15 5.62
N ALA A 48 -12.53 -1.33 5.12
CA ALA A 48 -12.79 -2.59 5.82
C ALA A 48 -12.00 -2.68 7.14
N ARG A 49 -12.70 -2.70 8.29
CA ARG A 49 -12.26 -3.44 9.49
C ARG A 49 -12.85 -4.84 9.37
N GLU A 50 -12.00 -5.86 9.51
CA GLU A 50 -12.26 -7.26 9.17
C GLU A 50 -13.52 -7.88 9.84
N PRO A 51 -14.12 -8.94 9.25
CA PRO A 51 -13.80 -9.56 7.96
C PRO A 51 -14.65 -9.04 6.78
N LEU A 52 -14.02 -8.84 5.61
CA LEU A 52 -14.69 -8.44 4.36
C LEU A 52 -15.34 -9.66 3.69
N SER A 53 -16.61 -9.55 3.30
CA SER A 53 -17.33 -10.59 2.56
C SER A 53 -17.59 -10.13 1.13
N LEU A 54 -17.50 -11.04 0.17
CA LEU A 54 -17.84 -10.79 -1.25
C LEU A 54 -19.27 -10.26 -1.44
N SER A 55 -20.20 -10.55 -0.53
CA SER A 55 -21.55 -9.97 -0.56
C SER A 55 -21.56 -8.45 -0.37
N MET A 56 -20.54 -7.91 0.31
CA MET A 56 -20.35 -6.47 0.54
C MET A 56 -19.63 -5.79 -0.62
N VAL A 57 -19.08 -6.55 -1.57
CA VAL A 57 -18.33 -6.02 -2.71
C VAL A 57 -19.29 -5.74 -3.89
N PRO A 58 -19.34 -4.51 -4.41
CA PRO A 58 -20.08 -4.20 -5.63
C PRO A 58 -19.67 -5.12 -6.79
N GLY A 59 -20.63 -5.82 -7.40
CA GLY A 59 -20.35 -6.79 -8.47
C GLY A 59 -19.89 -8.17 -7.97
N GLY A 60 -19.83 -8.41 -6.65
CA GLY A 60 -19.40 -9.68 -6.05
C GLY A 60 -20.22 -10.91 -6.46
N ARG A 61 -21.45 -10.73 -6.96
CA ARG A 61 -22.24 -11.83 -7.55
C ARG A 61 -21.54 -12.48 -8.73
N LEU A 62 -20.79 -11.72 -9.53
CA LEU A 62 -20.02 -12.25 -10.67
C LEU A 62 -18.88 -13.16 -10.21
N LEU A 63 -18.39 -12.96 -9.00
CA LEU A 63 -17.31 -13.75 -8.42
C LEU A 63 -17.81 -15.03 -7.74
N ARG A 64 -19.11 -15.17 -7.49
CA ARG A 64 -19.65 -16.30 -6.72
C ARG A 64 -19.37 -17.66 -7.36
N ALA A 65 -19.73 -17.85 -8.63
CA ALA A 65 -19.51 -19.13 -9.32
C ALA A 65 -18.02 -19.44 -9.51
N PRO A 66 -17.17 -18.49 -9.96
CA PRO A 66 -15.73 -18.69 -10.04
C PRO A 66 -15.07 -19.01 -8.70
N VAL A 67 -15.49 -18.36 -7.61
CA VAL A 67 -14.98 -18.66 -6.26
C VAL A 67 -15.39 -20.05 -5.80
N LEU A 68 -16.63 -20.47 -6.03
CA LEU A 68 -17.06 -21.83 -5.70
C LEU A 68 -16.27 -22.88 -6.47
N SER A 69 -15.99 -22.65 -7.76
CA SER A 69 -15.17 -23.53 -8.58
C SER A 69 -13.71 -23.58 -8.12
N ALA A 70 -13.12 -22.42 -7.79
CA ALA A 70 -11.74 -22.33 -7.31
C ALA A 70 -11.54 -22.81 -5.87
N THR A 71 -12.61 -22.88 -5.08
CA THR A 71 -12.58 -23.36 -3.68
C THR A 71 -13.23 -24.74 -3.51
N ALA A 72 -13.59 -25.41 -4.61
CA ALA A 72 -14.19 -26.74 -4.57
C ALA A 72 -13.29 -27.73 -3.82
N ARG A 73 -13.89 -28.65 -3.07
CA ARG A 73 -13.13 -29.70 -2.36
C ARG A 73 -12.53 -30.74 -3.30
N TRP A 74 -13.15 -30.91 -4.46
CA TRP A 74 -12.79 -31.86 -5.50
C TRP A 74 -12.69 -31.09 -6.81
N GLU A 75 -11.65 -31.37 -7.60
CA GLU A 75 -11.41 -30.73 -8.91
C GLU A 75 -11.47 -29.19 -8.86
N ALA A 76 -10.77 -28.57 -7.90
CA ALA A 76 -10.71 -27.11 -7.84
C ALA A 76 -10.07 -26.54 -9.13
N GLN A 77 -10.77 -25.60 -9.78
CA GLN A 77 -10.31 -25.03 -11.05
C GLN A 77 -9.88 -23.58 -10.88
N ALA A 78 -8.75 -23.22 -11.49
CA ALA A 78 -8.35 -21.84 -11.59
C ALA A 78 -9.31 -21.09 -12.54
N ALA A 79 -9.67 -19.86 -12.16
CA ALA A 79 -10.54 -19.01 -12.97
C ALA A 79 -9.83 -17.69 -13.30
N VAL A 80 -9.88 -17.30 -14.57
CA VAL A 80 -9.39 -16.00 -15.04
C VAL A 80 -10.58 -15.23 -15.57
N LEU A 81 -10.89 -14.09 -14.94
CA LEU A 81 -12.01 -13.23 -15.29
C LEU A 81 -11.47 -11.90 -15.82
N ARG A 82 -12.07 -11.40 -16.89
CA ARG A 82 -11.76 -10.07 -17.46
C ARG A 82 -13.01 -9.20 -17.43
N PRO A 83 -13.46 -8.79 -16.23
CA PRO A 83 -14.71 -8.06 -16.10
C PRO A 83 -14.56 -6.66 -16.71
N ARG A 84 -15.47 -6.29 -17.62
CA ARG A 84 -15.57 -4.91 -18.14
C ARG A 84 -16.59 -4.13 -17.33
N LEU A 85 -16.20 -3.74 -16.11
CA LEU A 85 -17.07 -2.99 -15.20
C LEU A 85 -16.83 -1.49 -15.38
N LYS A 86 -17.84 -0.76 -15.87
CA LYS A 86 -17.76 0.72 -16.00
C LYS A 86 -17.41 1.42 -14.68
N ARG A 87 -17.81 0.83 -13.54
CA ARG A 87 -17.54 1.35 -12.20
C ARG A 87 -16.12 1.05 -11.67
N LEU A 88 -15.40 0.12 -12.28
CA LEU A 88 -14.05 -0.28 -11.87
C LEU A 88 -13.11 -0.25 -13.09
N PRO A 89 -12.80 0.93 -13.64
CA PRO A 89 -12.01 1.07 -14.88
C PRO A 89 -10.55 0.66 -14.70
N SER A 90 -10.05 0.67 -13.47
CA SER A 90 -8.72 0.20 -13.11
C SER A 90 -8.60 -1.32 -13.15
N LEU A 91 -9.70 -2.07 -13.04
CA LEU A 91 -9.66 -3.52 -12.95
C LEU A 91 -9.61 -4.18 -14.33
N ARG A 92 -8.46 -4.78 -14.69
CA ARG A 92 -8.24 -5.43 -15.98
C ARG A 92 -8.59 -6.91 -15.96
N GLN A 93 -8.10 -7.62 -14.94
CA GLN A 93 -8.23 -9.07 -14.83
C GLN A 93 -8.25 -9.49 -13.37
N ILE A 94 -8.98 -10.57 -13.09
CA ILE A 94 -9.03 -11.24 -11.79
C ILE A 94 -8.60 -12.68 -12.01
N ASN A 95 -7.59 -13.13 -11.29
CA ASN A 95 -7.19 -14.54 -11.25
C ASN A 95 -7.59 -15.13 -9.90
N LEU A 96 -8.32 -16.24 -9.93
CA LEU A 96 -8.62 -17.06 -8.77
C LEU A 96 -7.83 -18.36 -8.90
N LEU A 97 -6.92 -18.59 -7.96
CA LEU A 97 -6.02 -19.74 -7.96
C LEU A 97 -6.35 -20.61 -6.76
N PRO A 98 -6.70 -21.89 -6.94
CA PRO A 98 -6.87 -22.82 -5.83
C PRO A 98 -5.58 -22.91 -5.01
N LEU A 99 -5.68 -22.74 -3.68
CA LEU A 99 -4.55 -22.93 -2.76
C LEU A 99 -4.72 -24.19 -1.91
N ALA A 100 -5.94 -24.43 -1.45
CA ALA A 100 -6.32 -25.58 -0.64
C ALA A 100 -7.84 -25.82 -0.76
N PRO A 101 -8.36 -27.00 -0.37
CA PRO A 101 -9.81 -27.22 -0.31
C PRO A 101 -10.51 -26.12 0.50
N GLY A 102 -11.47 -25.42 -0.11
CA GLY A 102 -12.18 -24.30 0.52
C GLY A 102 -11.43 -22.96 0.55
N ARG A 103 -10.24 -22.84 -0.06
CA ARG A 103 -9.42 -21.62 -0.09
C ARG A 103 -8.77 -21.38 -1.45
N ALA A 104 -8.96 -20.19 -2.00
CA ALA A 104 -8.33 -19.73 -3.24
C ALA A 104 -7.61 -18.39 -3.01
N ARG A 105 -6.56 -18.13 -3.79
CA ARG A 105 -5.92 -16.82 -3.88
C ARG A 105 -6.56 -16.02 -5.00
N CYS A 106 -7.00 -14.82 -4.66
CA CYS A 106 -7.46 -13.84 -5.62
C CYS A 106 -6.34 -12.84 -5.91
N ILE A 107 -6.02 -12.66 -7.19
CA ILE A 107 -5.03 -11.71 -7.68
C ILE A 107 -5.73 -10.78 -8.68
N LEU A 108 -5.69 -9.48 -8.42
CA LEU A 108 -6.21 -8.45 -9.29
C LEU A 108 -5.06 -7.84 -10.08
N PHE A 109 -5.24 -7.84 -11.40
CA PHE A 109 -4.43 -7.07 -12.32
C PHE A 109 -5.11 -5.73 -12.52
N LEU A 110 -4.47 -4.69 -12.01
CA LEU A 110 -4.94 -3.33 -12.13
C LEU A 110 -4.16 -2.63 -13.25
N ASN A 111 -4.83 -1.76 -14.00
CA ASN A 111 -4.17 -0.73 -14.78
C ASN A 111 -3.48 0.20 -13.77
N ALA A 112 -2.17 0.43 -13.95
CA ALA A 112 -1.47 1.43 -13.18
C ALA A 112 -2.23 2.76 -13.35
N PRO A 113 -2.70 3.41 -12.27
CA PRO A 113 -3.20 4.77 -12.41
C PRO A 113 -2.02 5.62 -12.89
N GLU A 114 -2.17 6.34 -14.00
CA GLU A 114 -1.18 7.34 -14.46
C GLU A 114 -0.93 8.41 -13.39
N THR A 115 -1.82 8.53 -12.40
CA THR A 115 -1.74 9.48 -11.30
C THR A 115 -1.43 8.75 -9.99
N VAL A 116 -0.14 8.60 -9.70
CA VAL A 116 0.38 8.13 -8.41
C VAL A 116 0.47 9.29 -7.42
N TRP A 117 -0.66 9.92 -7.06
CA TRP A 117 -0.65 11.06 -6.13
C TRP A 117 -1.83 10.95 -5.17
N GLU A 118 -1.53 10.67 -3.89
CA GLU A 118 -1.99 11.40 -2.68
C GLU A 118 -2.18 10.56 -1.40
N GLU A 119 -2.44 9.24 -1.45
CA GLU A 119 -2.88 8.55 -0.21
C GLU A 119 -1.80 7.83 0.61
N ASP A 120 -0.61 7.58 0.07
CA ASP A 120 0.53 6.98 0.81
C ASP A 120 1.53 8.03 1.33
N THR A 121 1.28 9.30 1.01
CA THR A 121 2.02 10.42 1.57
C THR A 121 1.52 10.67 2.98
N PRO A 122 2.30 10.36 4.04
CA PRO A 122 1.90 10.80 5.37
C PRO A 122 1.67 12.31 5.36
N HIS A 123 0.64 12.79 6.06
CA HIS A 123 0.39 14.23 6.15
C HIS A 123 1.51 14.90 6.97
N ILE A 124 2.51 15.42 6.26
CA ILE A 124 3.64 16.16 6.83
C ILE A 124 3.23 17.64 6.97
N THR A 125 3.30 18.14 8.20
CA THR A 125 3.10 19.57 8.50
C THR A 125 4.22 20.42 7.87
N CYS A 126 3.99 21.72 7.70
CA CYS A 126 5.01 22.63 7.15
C CYS A 126 6.34 22.57 7.93
N ARG A 127 6.28 22.45 9.25
CA ARG A 127 7.48 22.37 10.11
C ARG A 127 8.24 21.05 9.96
N GLU A 128 7.53 19.93 9.93
CA GLU A 128 8.15 18.63 9.68
C GLU A 128 8.78 18.57 8.27
N ARG A 129 8.18 19.22 7.28
CA ARG A 129 8.72 19.31 5.92
C ARG A 129 10.03 20.09 5.87
N GLN A 130 10.11 21.21 6.59
CA GLN A 130 11.35 22.01 6.70
C GLN A 130 12.49 21.20 7.35
N ILE A 131 12.18 20.46 8.42
CA ILE A 131 13.15 19.59 9.11
C ILE A 131 13.59 18.44 8.20
N LEU A 132 12.65 17.81 7.52
CA LEU A 132 12.91 16.72 6.59
C LEU A 132 13.78 17.15 5.41
N ALA A 133 13.52 18.32 4.83
CA ALA A 133 14.32 18.86 3.72
C ALA A 133 15.80 19.05 4.10
N ARG A 134 16.08 19.47 5.34
CA ARG A 134 17.46 19.58 5.85
C ARG A 134 18.07 18.23 6.22
N ALA A 135 17.27 17.32 6.79
CA ALA A 135 17.72 15.96 7.08
C ALA A 135 18.11 15.18 5.81
N VAL A 136 17.41 15.39 4.70
CA VAL A 136 17.74 14.83 3.38
C VAL A 136 19.10 15.31 2.87
N ARG A 137 19.50 16.55 3.20
CA ARG A 137 20.83 17.10 2.89
C ARG A 137 21.94 16.53 3.78
N GLY A 138 21.61 15.62 4.70
CA GLY A 138 22.57 15.05 5.65
C GLY A 138 22.91 15.99 6.82
N GLU A 139 22.14 17.06 7.03
CA GLU A 139 22.33 17.94 8.19
C GLU A 139 22.04 17.20 9.51
N ARG A 140 22.92 17.33 10.50
CA ARG A 140 22.71 16.79 11.85
C ARG A 140 21.63 17.60 12.57
N ARG A 141 20.92 16.99 13.52
CA ARG A 141 19.85 17.66 14.30
C ARG A 141 20.24 19.00 14.92
N GLU A 142 21.49 19.17 15.34
CA GLU A 142 22.03 20.44 15.86
C GLU A 142 22.11 21.51 14.76
N GLN A 143 22.54 21.14 13.56
CA GLN A 143 22.60 22.02 12.40
C GLN A 143 21.19 22.39 11.92
N VAL A 144 20.27 21.43 11.92
CA VAL A 144 18.85 21.66 11.61
C VAL A 144 18.22 22.61 12.62
N ALA A 145 18.49 22.42 13.91
CA ALA A 145 18.01 23.29 14.99
C ALA A 145 18.51 24.72 14.81
N PHE A 146 19.81 24.89 14.60
CA PHE A 146 20.43 26.19 14.32
C PHE A 146 19.81 26.86 13.08
N ALA A 147 19.68 26.12 11.98
CA ALA A 147 19.24 26.65 10.70
C ALA A 147 17.72 26.92 10.62
N LEU A 148 16.93 26.46 11.58
CA LEU A 148 15.50 26.75 11.72
C LEU A 148 15.17 27.64 12.93
N GLY A 149 16.15 28.03 13.73
CA GLY A 149 15.95 28.80 14.97
C GLY A 149 15.17 28.03 16.03
N LEU A 150 15.34 26.70 16.10
CA LEU A 150 14.63 25.81 17.02
C LEU A 150 15.59 25.24 18.08
N SER A 151 15.04 24.76 19.18
CA SER A 151 15.82 23.95 20.12
C SER A 151 16.05 22.54 19.54
N VAL A 152 17.17 21.90 19.91
CA VAL A 152 17.45 20.51 19.51
C VAL A 152 16.33 19.56 19.96
N SER A 153 15.76 19.81 21.15
CA SER A 153 14.61 19.05 21.68
C SER A 153 13.36 19.17 20.79
N THR A 154 13.09 20.37 20.26
CA THR A 154 11.99 20.61 19.32
C THR A 154 12.20 19.85 18.01
N VAL A 155 13.44 19.82 17.50
CA VAL A 155 13.78 19.03 16.30
C VAL A 155 13.61 17.53 16.57
N ASP A 156 14.07 17.02 17.71
CA ASP A 156 13.92 15.61 18.09
C ASP A 156 12.44 15.20 18.20
N MET A 157 11.59 16.09 18.76
CA MET A 157 10.13 15.90 18.79
C MET A 157 9.55 15.79 17.38
N HIS A 158 9.89 16.72 16.47
CA HIS A 158 9.40 16.67 15.10
C HIS A 158 9.90 15.45 14.32
N LEU A 159 11.16 15.03 14.52
CA LEU A 159 11.71 13.81 13.94
C LEU A 159 11.04 12.55 14.48
N ARG A 160 10.64 12.54 15.76
CA ARG A 160 9.81 11.49 16.32
C ARG A 160 8.43 11.45 15.65
N ASN A 161 7.76 12.58 15.53
CA ASN A 161 6.45 12.64 14.87
C ASN A 161 6.52 12.19 13.41
N LEU A 162 7.58 12.58 12.68
CA LEU A 162 7.87 12.06 11.34
C LEU A 162 8.00 10.54 11.35
N ARG A 163 8.83 9.97 12.22
CA ARG A 163 8.99 8.51 12.34
C ARG A 163 7.67 7.79 12.60
N GLU A 164 6.84 8.33 13.50
CA GLU A 164 5.52 7.78 13.81
C GLU A 164 4.57 7.87 12.60
N LYS A 165 4.56 9.01 11.89
CA LYS A 165 3.74 9.20 10.68
C LYS A 165 4.14 8.29 9.53
N PHE A 166 5.43 8.01 9.37
CA PHE A 166 5.94 7.11 8.35
C PHE A 166 5.93 5.63 8.80
N GLY A 167 5.66 5.34 10.08
CA GLY A 167 5.72 3.99 10.63
C GLY A 167 7.14 3.40 10.70
N LEU A 168 8.17 4.25 10.74
CA LEU A 168 9.58 3.85 10.65
C LEU A 168 10.31 4.09 11.97
N ARG A 169 11.29 3.24 12.28
CA ARG A 169 12.02 3.30 13.56
C ARG A 169 13.15 4.33 13.58
N THR A 170 13.73 4.63 12.42
CA THR A 170 14.91 5.49 12.29
C THR A 170 14.65 6.64 11.33
N THR A 171 15.27 7.80 11.60
CA THR A 171 15.18 8.97 10.72
C THR A 171 15.78 8.69 9.35
N ASN A 172 16.85 7.89 9.27
CA ASN A 172 17.46 7.50 8.00
C ASN A 172 16.50 6.67 7.13
N ALA A 173 15.70 5.79 7.73
CA ALA A 173 14.66 5.07 6.99
C ALA A 173 13.59 6.03 6.46
N VAL A 174 13.23 7.05 7.23
CA VAL A 174 12.30 8.12 6.77
C VAL A 174 12.91 8.87 5.58
N VAL A 175 14.17 9.27 5.66
CA VAL A 175 14.88 9.97 4.57
C VAL A 175 14.93 9.10 3.31
N ALA A 176 15.34 7.83 3.43
CA ALA A 176 15.36 6.89 2.30
C ALA A 176 13.97 6.75 1.66
N ARG A 177 12.94 6.61 2.49
CA ARG A 177 11.55 6.48 2.03
C ARG A 177 11.05 7.75 1.33
N VAL A 178 11.45 8.92 1.81
CA VAL A 178 11.05 10.22 1.24
C VAL A 178 11.72 10.46 -0.11
N VAL A 179 12.98 10.05 -0.26
CA VAL A 179 13.70 10.07 -1.55
C VAL A 179 13.07 9.09 -2.54
N GLU A 180 12.73 7.87 -2.10
CA GLU A 180 11.99 6.89 -2.92
C GLU A 180 10.64 7.43 -3.42
N LEU A 181 9.94 8.19 -2.59
CA LEU A 181 8.62 8.74 -2.90
C LEU A 181 8.67 10.06 -3.68
N GLY A 182 9.87 10.64 -3.93
CA GLY A 182 10.01 11.92 -4.63
C GLY A 182 9.40 13.11 -3.89
N LEU A 183 9.26 13.03 -2.56
CA LEU A 183 8.59 14.06 -1.74
C LEU A 183 9.48 15.25 -1.36
N CYS A 184 10.67 15.30 -1.92
CA CYS A 184 11.58 16.42 -1.84
C CYS A 184 11.39 17.27 -3.09
N GLU A 185 10.50 18.27 -3.04
CA GLU A 185 10.59 19.36 -4.01
C GLU A 185 11.91 20.10 -3.78
N GLU A 186 12.84 19.94 -4.72
CA GLU A 186 13.94 20.88 -4.88
C GLU A 186 13.44 22.12 -5.63
N ALA A 187 13.48 23.28 -4.96
CA ALA A 187 13.88 24.47 -5.68
C ALA A 187 15.40 24.32 -5.95
N PRO A 188 15.85 24.34 -7.22
CA PRO A 188 17.24 24.09 -7.55
C PRO A 188 18.12 25.16 -6.91
N LEU A 189 19.03 24.72 -6.05
CA LEU A 189 20.13 25.57 -5.60
C LEU A 189 20.99 25.87 -6.83
N ARG A 190 20.82 27.08 -7.38
CA ARG A 190 21.83 27.76 -8.18
C ARG A 190 23.07 27.93 -7.32
N THR A 191 23.94 26.93 -7.28
CA THR A 191 25.33 27.14 -6.90
C THR A 191 26.03 27.70 -8.13
N GLY A 192 26.09 29.03 -8.18
CA GLY A 192 27.11 29.71 -8.97
C GLY A 192 28.47 29.43 -8.34
N LEU A 193 29.39 28.96 -9.17
CA LEU A 193 30.82 29.25 -9.15
C LEU A 193 31.28 29.28 -10.60
#